data_AF-A0A847ZC46-F1
#
_entry.id   AF-A0A847ZC46-F1
#
_cell.length_a   1.000
_cell.length_b   1.000
_cell.length_c   1.000
_cell.angle_alpha   90.00
_cell.angle_beta   90.00
_cell.angle_gamma   90.00
#
_symmetry.space_group_name_H-M   'P 1'
#
loop_
_entity.id
_entity.type
_entity.pdbx_description
1 polymer ?
#
loop_
_entity_poly.entity_id
_entity_poly.type
_entity_poly.pdbx_seq_one_letter_code
_entity_poly.pdbx_strand_id
1 'polypeptide(L)'
;MAEGKAGLGEDTTLAQARALSLNDARRAAVERASGIMVRGASVVYNSQIISDIVSAFSKGLIVQEELLSDGVRTEEGQVVYVSRIRARVKPLNPEARKDIRIIRAEVSRVDSHSSPSHPVFQDNDEIRIQITAEGDLNMNIFSVSQDGRVVRLLPNPFVKQNAIPSRKEFIFPDDALRNAGFKLRVHAPANLSRAYETIIVIATKEKTDFLPGKKKDATLSDLMGELSRMDQSSWTDTVIGYEVRR
;
A
#
# COMPACT_ATOMS: atom_id res chain seq x y z
N MET A 1 7.86 14.55 -15.55
CA MET A 1 7.93 13.23 -16.23
C MET A 1 8.99 12.40 -15.53
N ALA A 2 8.86 11.07 -15.53
CA ALA A 2 9.84 10.17 -14.97
C ALA A 2 9.99 8.92 -15.83
N GLU A 3 11.21 8.38 -15.87
CA GLU A 3 11.53 7.10 -16.48
C GLU A 3 12.06 6.16 -15.40
N GLY A 4 11.75 4.87 -15.53
CA GLY A 4 12.31 3.82 -14.70
C GLY A 4 12.63 2.59 -15.54
N LYS A 5 13.59 1.78 -15.06
CA LYS A 5 14.15 0.66 -15.82
C LYS A 5 14.24 -0.60 -14.97
N ALA A 6 14.13 -1.75 -15.63
CA ALA A 6 14.39 -3.05 -15.01
C ALA A 6 15.04 -4.00 -16.02
N GLY A 7 16.07 -4.72 -15.60
CA GLY A 7 16.71 -5.74 -16.44
C GLY A 7 15.81 -6.94 -16.68
N LEU A 8 15.83 -7.47 -17.90
CA LEU A 8 15.30 -8.78 -18.26
C LEU A 8 16.47 -9.78 -18.24
N GLY A 9 16.67 -10.45 -17.10
CA GLY A 9 17.61 -11.56 -16.95
C GLY A 9 16.94 -12.92 -17.05
N GLU A 10 17.73 -13.99 -16.86
CA GLU A 10 17.25 -15.39 -16.97
C GLU A 10 16.07 -15.71 -16.02
N ASP A 11 16.05 -15.12 -14.83
CA ASP A 11 15.03 -15.37 -13.79
C ASP A 11 13.90 -14.32 -13.75
N THR A 12 13.91 -13.32 -14.64
CA THR A 12 12.93 -12.21 -14.60
C THR A 12 11.92 -12.33 -15.73
N THR A 13 10.67 -12.58 -15.38
CA THR A 13 9.58 -12.58 -16.38
C THR A 13 9.28 -11.17 -16.88
N LEU A 14 8.73 -11.06 -18.09
CA LEU A 14 8.32 -9.77 -18.67
C LEU A 14 7.37 -8.97 -17.78
N ALA A 15 6.42 -9.65 -17.13
CA ALA A 15 5.48 -9.01 -16.21
C ALA A 15 6.18 -8.43 -14.97
N GLN A 16 7.19 -9.12 -14.45
CA GLN A 16 7.98 -8.66 -13.31
C GLN A 16 8.87 -7.47 -13.71
N ALA A 17 9.55 -7.56 -14.85
CA ALA A 17 10.37 -6.46 -15.36
C ALA A 17 9.53 -5.20 -15.61
N ARG A 18 8.32 -5.35 -16.18
CA ARG A 18 7.36 -4.26 -16.33
C ARG A 18 7.00 -3.61 -15.00
N ALA A 19 6.63 -4.41 -14.00
CA ALA A 19 6.25 -3.88 -12.70
C ALA A 19 7.40 -3.18 -11.98
N LEU A 20 8.61 -3.73 -12.07
CA LEU A 20 9.83 -3.14 -11.52
C LEU A 20 10.16 -1.80 -12.18
N SER A 21 10.14 -1.76 -13.51
CA SER A 21 10.42 -0.56 -14.30
C SER A 21 9.40 0.55 -14.01
N LEU A 22 8.12 0.21 -13.87
CA LEU A 22 7.07 1.17 -13.52
C LEU A 22 7.23 1.68 -12.08
N ASN A 23 7.59 0.82 -11.12
CA ASN A 23 7.89 1.23 -9.75
C ASN A 23 9.09 2.19 -9.72
N ASP A 24 10.16 1.87 -10.44
CA ASP A 24 11.34 2.73 -10.54
C ASP A 24 10.97 4.11 -11.13
N ALA A 25 10.07 4.16 -12.11
CA ALA A 25 9.57 5.42 -12.68
C ALA A 25 8.79 6.24 -11.64
N ARG A 26 7.93 5.60 -10.84
CA ARG A 26 7.16 6.22 -9.75
C ARG A 26 8.07 6.76 -8.66
N ARG A 27 9.04 5.95 -8.23
CA ARG A 27 10.09 6.33 -7.28
C ARG A 27 10.83 7.57 -7.77
N ALA A 28 11.34 7.53 -9.00
CA ALA A 28 12.05 8.67 -9.59
C ALA A 28 11.17 9.91 -9.74
N ALA A 29 9.86 9.77 -9.97
CA ALA A 29 8.93 10.90 -9.96
C ALA A 29 8.84 11.55 -8.58
N VAL A 30 8.75 10.75 -7.52
CA VAL A 30 8.70 11.22 -6.13
C VAL A 30 9.99 11.89 -5.75
N GLU A 31 11.14 11.25 -5.97
CA GLU A 31 12.46 11.79 -5.62
C GLU A 31 12.73 13.14 -6.30
N ARG A 32 12.39 13.27 -7.60
CA ARG A 32 12.56 14.53 -8.33
C ARG A 32 11.64 15.65 -7.84
N ALA A 33 10.45 15.32 -7.33
CA ALA A 33 9.48 16.31 -6.91
C ALA A 33 9.65 16.73 -5.43
N SER A 34 10.09 15.81 -4.56
CA SER A 34 10.23 16.07 -3.11
C SER A 34 11.67 16.35 -2.68
N GLY A 35 12.67 16.00 -3.49
CA GLY A 35 14.09 16.04 -3.10
C GLY A 35 14.48 14.96 -2.08
N ILE A 36 13.56 14.05 -1.73
CA ILE A 36 13.78 12.96 -0.77
C ILE A 36 14.16 11.70 -1.54
N MET A 37 15.29 11.08 -1.18
CA MET A 37 15.68 9.78 -1.73
C MET A 37 14.80 8.67 -1.16
N VAL A 38 14.16 7.89 -2.02
CA VAL A 38 13.35 6.73 -1.65
C VAL A 38 14.22 5.49 -1.80
N ARG A 39 14.66 4.91 -0.67
CA ARG A 39 15.43 3.66 -0.66
C ARG A 39 14.51 2.46 -0.91
N GLY A 40 14.86 1.61 -1.88
CA GLY A 40 14.16 0.37 -2.17
C GLY A 40 14.52 -0.17 -3.56
N ALA A 41 15.46 -1.12 -3.61
CA ALA A 41 15.72 -1.91 -4.80
C ALA A 41 15.55 -3.38 -4.41
N SER A 42 14.39 -3.96 -4.72
CA SER A 42 14.18 -5.40 -4.64
C SER A 42 14.22 -5.99 -6.03
N VAL A 43 15.14 -6.93 -6.24
CA VAL A 43 15.34 -7.65 -7.52
C VAL A 43 14.25 -8.74 -7.71
N VAL A 44 13.52 -9.08 -6.65
CA VAL A 44 12.55 -10.20 -6.63
C VAL A 44 11.12 -9.66 -6.55
N TYR A 45 10.29 -9.95 -7.56
CA TYR A 45 8.84 -9.65 -7.54
C TYR A 45 8.14 -10.36 -6.39
N ASN A 46 7.79 -9.60 -5.36
CA ASN A 46 7.20 -10.09 -4.12
C ASN A 46 6.27 -9.00 -3.51
N SER A 47 5.72 -9.29 -2.34
CA SER A 47 4.87 -8.35 -1.59
C SER A 47 5.59 -7.04 -1.23
N GLN A 48 6.92 -7.07 -1.13
CA GLN A 48 7.73 -5.88 -0.86
C GLN A 48 7.66 -4.89 -2.03
N ILE A 49 7.74 -5.34 -3.29
CA ILE A 49 7.62 -4.42 -4.44
C ILE A 49 6.25 -3.76 -4.50
N ILE A 50 5.17 -4.49 -4.22
CA ILE A 50 3.83 -3.88 -4.21
C ILE A 50 3.71 -2.89 -3.04
N SER A 51 4.20 -3.26 -1.85
CA SER A 51 4.24 -2.35 -0.69
C SER A 51 5.12 -1.13 -0.96
N ASP A 52 6.23 -1.28 -1.68
CA ASP A 52 7.14 -0.21 -2.04
C ASP A 52 6.50 0.73 -3.05
N ILE A 53 5.71 0.21 -4.02
CA ILE A 53 4.87 1.02 -4.91
C ILE A 53 3.94 1.88 -4.04
N VAL A 54 3.15 1.24 -3.18
CA VAL A 54 2.18 1.95 -2.34
C VAL A 54 2.85 2.96 -1.43
N SER A 55 4.01 2.62 -0.87
CA SER A 55 4.84 3.52 -0.06
C SER A 55 5.39 4.68 -0.87
N ALA A 56 5.86 4.46 -2.10
CA ALA A 56 6.35 5.53 -2.98
C ALA A 56 5.21 6.50 -3.32
N PHE A 57 4.03 5.98 -3.64
CA PHE A 57 2.82 6.79 -3.83
C PHE A 57 2.52 7.65 -2.61
N SER A 58 2.59 7.11 -1.39
CA SER A 58 2.29 7.89 -0.18
C SER A 58 3.39 8.89 0.16
N LYS A 59 4.68 8.53 0.04
CA LYS A 59 5.85 9.38 0.39
C LYS A 59 5.97 10.68 -0.42
N GLY A 60 5.34 10.75 -1.60
CA GLY A 60 5.28 11.97 -2.42
C GLY A 60 3.89 12.38 -2.86
N LEU A 61 2.83 11.68 -2.43
CA LEU A 61 1.45 11.82 -2.91
C LEU A 61 1.37 12.03 -4.42
N ILE A 62 1.63 10.96 -5.16
CA ILE A 62 1.32 10.91 -6.59
C ILE A 62 -0.21 10.96 -6.72
N VAL A 63 -0.75 12.14 -7.05
CA VAL A 63 -2.20 12.40 -7.16
C VAL A 63 -2.75 12.14 -8.56
N GLN A 64 -1.88 12.04 -9.55
CA GLN A 64 -2.23 11.71 -10.93
C GLN A 64 -1.06 11.00 -11.59
N GLU A 65 -1.35 9.94 -12.34
CA GLU A 65 -0.37 9.17 -13.11
C GLU A 65 -0.93 8.90 -14.51
N GLU A 66 -0.07 9.04 -15.52
CA GLU A 66 -0.34 8.69 -16.91
C GLU A 66 0.89 7.93 -17.45
N LEU A 67 0.65 6.74 -17.98
CA LEU A 67 1.67 5.92 -18.64
C LEU A 67 1.87 6.43 -20.07
N LEU A 68 3.04 7.01 -20.35
CA LEU A 68 3.36 7.61 -21.66
C LEU A 68 3.94 6.58 -22.64
N SER A 69 4.78 5.67 -22.14
CA SER A 69 5.36 4.60 -22.94
C SER A 69 5.77 3.44 -22.06
N ASP A 70 5.70 2.24 -22.62
CA ASP A 70 5.89 0.99 -21.89
C ASP A 70 6.41 -0.06 -22.87
N GLY A 71 7.61 -0.61 -22.64
CA GLY A 71 8.15 -1.64 -23.53
C GLY A 71 9.63 -1.99 -23.33
N VAL A 72 10.06 -2.99 -24.08
CA VAL A 72 11.43 -3.52 -24.04
C VAL A 72 12.36 -2.68 -24.92
N ARG A 73 13.58 -2.45 -24.45
CA ARG A 73 14.68 -1.84 -25.19
C ARG A 73 15.95 -2.64 -24.97
N THR A 74 16.90 -2.46 -25.88
CA THR A 74 18.26 -2.97 -25.71
C THR A 74 19.15 -1.79 -25.41
N GLU A 75 19.78 -1.79 -24.24
CA GLU A 75 20.75 -0.78 -23.83
C GLU A 75 22.05 -1.50 -23.44
N GLU A 76 23.18 -1.10 -24.03
CA GLU A 76 24.51 -1.66 -23.73
C GLU A 76 24.59 -3.20 -23.82
N GLY A 77 23.82 -3.80 -24.73
CA GLY A 77 23.76 -5.26 -24.92
C GLY A 77 22.86 -5.99 -23.92
N GLN A 78 22.23 -5.29 -22.98
CA GLN A 78 21.26 -5.85 -22.05
C GLN A 78 19.83 -5.53 -22.51
N VAL A 79 18.95 -6.51 -22.37
CA VAL A 79 17.52 -6.33 -22.58
C VAL A 79 16.95 -5.69 -21.31
N VAL A 80 16.41 -4.50 -21.44
CA VAL A 80 15.81 -3.73 -20.34
C VAL A 80 14.38 -3.40 -20.66
N TYR A 81 13.53 -3.44 -19.64
CA TYR A 81 12.17 -2.97 -19.72
C TYR A 81 12.13 -1.51 -19.25
N VAL A 82 11.49 -0.63 -20.03
CA VAL A 82 11.47 0.81 -19.78
C VAL A 82 10.04 1.33 -19.73
N SER A 83 9.73 2.02 -18.64
CA SER A 83 8.43 2.64 -18.37
C SER A 83 8.64 4.15 -18.22
N ARG A 84 7.82 4.94 -18.93
CA ARG A 84 7.79 6.40 -18.78
C ARG A 84 6.42 6.84 -18.31
N ILE A 85 6.41 7.66 -17.29
CA ILE A 85 5.18 8.21 -16.73
C ILE A 85 5.22 9.74 -16.68
N ARG A 86 4.04 10.33 -16.82
CA ARG A 86 3.74 11.68 -16.34
C ARG A 86 3.02 11.54 -15.01
N ALA A 87 3.62 12.07 -13.95
CA ALA A 87 3.06 12.03 -12.61
C ALA A 87 2.93 13.45 -12.06
N ARG A 88 1.83 13.72 -11.36
CA ARG A 88 1.65 14.91 -10.52
C ARG A 88 1.87 14.49 -9.08
N VAL A 89 2.85 15.11 -8.43
CA VAL A 89 3.34 14.73 -7.10
C VAL A 89 3.12 15.91 -6.16
N LYS A 90 2.60 15.67 -4.96
CA LYS A 90 2.43 16.67 -3.90
C LYS A 90 3.35 16.33 -2.72
N PRO A 91 4.52 16.95 -2.60
CA PRO A 91 5.48 16.62 -1.56
C PRO A 91 4.88 16.72 -0.16
N LEU A 92 5.27 15.77 0.69
CA LEU A 92 4.97 15.81 2.11
C LEU A 92 6.06 16.62 2.84
N ASN A 93 5.64 17.42 3.82
CA ASN A 93 6.52 18.06 4.78
C ASN A 93 6.61 17.15 6.02
N PRO A 94 7.73 16.46 6.26
CA PRO A 94 7.89 15.56 7.39
C PRO A 94 7.66 16.24 8.75
N GLU A 95 8.00 17.53 8.83
CA GLU A 95 7.86 18.32 10.05
C GLU A 95 6.40 18.59 10.43
N ALA A 96 5.47 18.45 9.47
CA ALA A 96 4.05 18.67 9.72
C ALA A 96 3.40 17.55 10.56
N ARG A 97 4.01 16.36 10.65
CA ARG A 97 3.40 15.14 11.25
C ARG A 97 3.91 14.78 12.65
N LYS A 98 4.58 15.71 13.35
CA LYS A 98 5.30 15.36 14.59
C LYS A 98 4.42 14.83 15.72
N ASP A 99 3.17 15.24 15.79
CA ASP A 99 2.28 14.92 16.92
C ASP A 99 1.57 13.56 16.77
N ILE A 100 1.62 12.94 15.60
CA ILE A 100 0.87 11.72 15.29
C ILE A 100 1.72 10.74 14.49
N ARG A 101 1.71 9.47 14.90
CA ARG A 101 2.53 8.45 14.24
C ARG A 101 1.96 7.05 14.43
N ILE A 102 2.00 6.22 13.38
CA ILE A 102 1.80 4.78 13.57
C ILE A 102 3.11 4.17 14.07
N ILE A 103 3.09 3.63 15.29
CA ILE A 103 4.24 3.05 15.99
C ILE A 103 4.47 1.61 15.52
N ARG A 104 3.38 0.85 15.38
CA ARG A 104 3.38 -0.54 14.95
C ARG A 104 2.17 -0.78 14.06
N ALA A 105 2.38 -1.51 12.98
CA ALA A 105 1.30 -2.07 12.20
C ALA A 105 1.75 -3.41 11.61
N GLU A 106 0.93 -4.43 11.77
CA GLU A 106 1.25 -5.80 11.34
C GLU A 106 0.00 -6.52 10.85
N VAL A 107 0.21 -7.46 9.94
CA VAL A 107 -0.81 -8.42 9.48
C VAL A 107 -0.32 -9.81 9.83
N SER A 108 -1.12 -10.56 10.56
CA SER A 108 -0.80 -11.91 11.02
C SER A 108 -1.98 -12.85 10.84
N ARG A 109 -1.70 -14.15 10.79
CA ARG A 109 -2.77 -15.14 10.98
C ARG A 109 -3.29 -15.04 12.40
N VAL A 110 -4.57 -15.28 12.57
CA VAL A 110 -5.20 -15.28 13.89
C VAL A 110 -4.54 -16.27 14.85
N ASP A 111 -4.18 -17.46 14.36
CA ASP A 111 -3.59 -18.55 15.14
C ASP A 111 -2.07 -18.41 15.33
N SER A 112 -1.46 -17.40 14.68
CA SER A 112 -0.02 -17.15 14.77
C SER A 112 0.31 -16.20 15.92
N HIS A 113 1.36 -16.55 16.65
CA HIS A 113 2.00 -15.69 17.66
C HIS A 113 3.16 -14.87 17.05
N SER A 114 3.44 -15.02 15.75
CA SER A 114 4.47 -14.29 15.03
C SER A 114 3.89 -13.55 13.83
N SER A 115 4.39 -12.32 13.65
CA SER A 115 4.17 -11.50 12.45
C SER A 115 5.51 -11.34 11.74
N PRO A 116 5.80 -12.14 10.71
CA PRO A 116 7.01 -11.93 9.92
C PRO A 116 6.95 -10.58 9.19
N SER A 117 8.11 -10.01 8.87
CA SER A 117 8.20 -8.76 8.09
C SER A 117 7.59 -8.87 6.69
N HIS A 118 7.49 -10.10 6.17
CA HIS A 118 6.86 -10.43 4.89
C HIS A 118 5.90 -11.59 5.10
N PRO A 119 4.64 -11.32 5.48
CA PRO A 119 3.65 -12.36 5.69
C PRO A 119 3.35 -13.11 4.41
N VAL A 120 3.31 -14.44 4.52
CA VAL A 120 2.87 -15.35 3.48
C VAL A 120 1.72 -16.15 4.02
N PHE A 121 0.59 -16.08 3.34
CA PHE A 121 -0.64 -16.74 3.70
C PHE A 121 -1.03 -17.79 2.65
N GLN A 122 -1.84 -18.76 3.06
CA GLN A 122 -2.55 -19.68 2.18
C GLN A 122 -3.94 -19.12 1.86
N ASP A 123 -4.50 -19.58 0.76
CA ASP A 123 -5.86 -19.24 0.39
C ASP A 123 -6.82 -19.57 1.54
N ASN A 124 -7.75 -18.66 1.81
CA ASN A 124 -8.74 -18.75 2.89
C ASN A 124 -8.17 -18.67 4.32
N ASP A 125 -6.88 -18.34 4.50
CA ASP A 125 -6.33 -18.02 5.82
C ASP A 125 -7.12 -16.87 6.48
N GLU A 126 -7.45 -17.04 7.75
CA GLU A 126 -8.06 -15.99 8.57
C GLU A 126 -6.96 -15.10 9.17
N ILE A 127 -7.01 -13.81 8.86
CA ILE A 127 -5.98 -12.84 9.26
C ILE A 127 -6.55 -11.77 10.18
N ARG A 128 -5.66 -11.11 10.92
CA ARG A 128 -5.92 -9.91 11.70
C ARG A 128 -4.89 -8.84 11.39
N ILE A 129 -5.29 -7.60 11.59
CA ILE A 129 -4.47 -6.39 11.45
C ILE A 129 -4.35 -5.78 12.83
N GLN A 130 -3.12 -5.60 13.32
CA GLN A 130 -2.86 -5.00 14.63
C GLN A 130 -2.12 -3.69 14.43
N ILE A 131 -2.61 -2.62 15.05
CA ILE A 131 -2.11 -1.25 14.87
C ILE A 131 -1.97 -0.59 16.24
N THR A 132 -0.83 0.05 16.46
CA THR A 132 -0.62 0.95 17.60
C THR A 132 -0.13 2.28 17.06
N ALA A 133 -0.77 3.37 17.49
CA ALA A 133 -0.42 4.72 17.06
C ALA A 133 -0.25 5.68 18.24
N GLU A 134 0.48 6.75 18.03
CA GLU A 134 0.61 7.91 18.91
C GLU A 134 -0.39 8.97 18.50
N GLY A 135 -1.17 9.45 19.48
CA GLY A 135 -2.31 10.34 19.29
C GLY A 135 -3.65 9.61 19.31
N ASP A 136 -4.71 10.32 19.68
CA ASP A 136 -6.08 9.79 19.63
C ASP A 136 -6.60 9.88 18.19
N LEU A 137 -6.67 8.74 17.49
CA LEU A 137 -6.79 8.70 16.03
C LEU A 137 -7.88 7.75 15.54
N ASN A 138 -8.53 8.11 14.44
CA ASN A 138 -9.47 7.27 13.72
C ASN A 138 -8.71 6.45 12.67
N MET A 139 -8.91 5.12 12.65
CA MET A 139 -8.20 4.22 11.75
C MET A 139 -9.02 3.95 10.49
N ASN A 140 -8.44 4.22 9.34
CA ASN A 140 -8.98 3.86 8.03
C ASN A 140 -8.06 2.79 7.43
N ILE A 141 -8.64 1.66 7.05
CA ILE A 141 -7.88 0.51 6.56
C ILE A 141 -8.36 0.16 5.16
N PHE A 142 -7.43 0.05 4.23
CA PHE A 142 -7.68 -0.30 2.84
C PHE A 142 -6.83 -1.50 2.44
N SER A 143 -7.40 -2.41 1.66
CA SER A 143 -6.63 -3.38 0.89
C SER A 143 -6.37 -2.83 -0.51
N VAL A 144 -5.16 -3.02 -1.00
CA VAL A 144 -4.74 -2.69 -2.35
C VAL A 144 -4.27 -3.97 -3.02
N SER A 145 -4.94 -4.35 -4.10
CA SER A 145 -4.54 -5.49 -4.90
C SER A 145 -3.37 -5.14 -5.83
N GLN A 146 -2.67 -6.16 -6.33
CA GLN A 146 -1.53 -6.02 -7.26
C GLN A 146 -1.84 -5.21 -8.55
N ASP A 147 -3.12 -5.07 -8.93
CA ASP A 147 -3.60 -4.25 -10.05
C ASP A 147 -3.88 -2.78 -9.67
N GLY A 148 -3.69 -2.41 -8.40
CA GLY A 148 -3.87 -1.05 -7.88
C GLY A 148 -5.31 -0.70 -7.48
N ARG A 149 -6.24 -1.65 -7.51
CA ARG A 149 -7.60 -1.45 -7.00
C ARG A 149 -7.60 -1.36 -5.48
N VAL A 150 -8.34 -0.39 -4.95
CA VAL A 150 -8.44 -0.11 -3.52
C VAL A 150 -9.81 -0.54 -3.00
N VAL A 151 -9.80 -1.34 -1.93
CA VAL A 151 -11.00 -1.78 -1.22
C VAL A 151 -10.95 -1.27 0.21
N ARG A 152 -11.98 -0.53 0.63
CA ARG A 152 -12.10 -0.05 2.01
C ARG A 152 -12.54 -1.19 2.94
N LEU A 153 -11.65 -1.56 3.86
CA LEU A 153 -11.94 -2.52 4.93
C LEU A 153 -12.53 -1.82 6.16
N LEU A 154 -11.97 -0.65 6.50
CA LEU A 154 -12.50 0.23 7.55
C LEU A 154 -12.43 1.71 7.11
N PRO A 155 -13.41 2.54 7.48
CA PRO A 155 -14.66 2.16 8.16
C PRO A 155 -15.60 1.33 7.26
N ASN A 156 -16.42 0.48 7.87
CA ASN A 156 -17.45 -0.31 7.16
C ASN A 156 -18.76 -0.39 7.99
N PRO A 157 -19.92 -0.71 7.37
CA PRO A 157 -21.22 -0.70 8.06
C PRO A 157 -21.37 -1.73 9.20
N PHE A 158 -20.53 -2.76 9.22
CA PHE A 158 -20.60 -3.85 10.20
C PHE A 158 -19.79 -3.57 11.46
N VAL A 159 -18.85 -2.62 11.40
CA VAL A 159 -17.94 -2.31 12.50
C VAL A 159 -18.08 -0.86 12.92
N LYS A 160 -18.66 -0.64 14.11
CA LYS A 160 -18.67 0.69 14.73
C LYS A 160 -17.30 0.97 15.32
N GLN A 161 -16.71 2.10 14.92
CA GLN A 161 -15.41 2.52 15.39
C GLN A 161 -15.46 3.92 16.02
N ASN A 162 -14.81 4.05 17.17
CA ASN A 162 -14.47 5.31 17.81
C ASN A 162 -12.96 5.57 17.63
N ALA A 163 -12.52 6.80 17.92
CA ALA A 163 -11.10 7.11 17.93
C ALA A 163 -10.36 6.13 18.87
N ILE A 164 -9.22 5.62 18.40
CA ILE A 164 -8.33 4.75 19.15
C ILE A 164 -7.47 5.64 20.04
N PRO A 165 -7.49 5.45 21.38
CA PRO A 165 -6.63 6.20 22.28
C PRO A 165 -5.14 5.99 21.98
N SER A 166 -4.35 7.03 22.22
CA SER A 166 -2.89 6.98 22.04
C SER A 166 -2.26 5.77 22.73
N ARG A 167 -1.36 5.09 22.01
CA ARG A 167 -0.60 3.91 22.41
C ARG A 167 -1.43 2.68 22.78
N LYS A 168 -2.75 2.71 22.58
CA LYS A 168 -3.60 1.52 22.70
C LYS A 168 -3.51 0.70 21.42
N GLU A 169 -3.44 -0.61 21.58
CA GLU A 169 -3.52 -1.53 20.45
C GLU A 169 -4.95 -1.58 19.90
N PHE A 170 -5.06 -1.47 18.58
CA PHE A 170 -6.28 -1.70 17.82
C PHE A 170 -6.11 -2.97 16.99
N ILE A 171 -7.08 -3.88 17.09
CA ILE A 171 -7.09 -5.16 16.37
C ILE A 171 -8.32 -5.21 15.47
N PHE A 172 -8.12 -5.55 14.19
CA PHE A 172 -9.19 -5.71 13.23
C PHE A 172 -9.03 -6.98 12.36
N PRO A 173 -10.05 -7.86 12.31
CA PRO A 173 -11.17 -7.93 13.25
C PRO A 173 -10.69 -8.40 14.64
N ASP A 174 -11.28 -7.86 15.71
CA ASP A 174 -11.03 -8.32 17.08
C ASP A 174 -11.80 -9.61 17.40
N ASP A 175 -11.53 -10.23 18.55
CA ASP A 175 -12.17 -11.50 18.91
C ASP A 175 -13.69 -11.37 19.08
N ALA A 176 -14.20 -10.21 19.48
CA ALA A 176 -15.64 -9.98 19.59
C ALA A 176 -16.31 -10.01 18.22
N LEU A 177 -15.75 -9.30 17.23
CA LEU A 177 -16.21 -9.32 15.83
C LEU A 177 -16.12 -10.72 15.24
N ARG A 178 -15.02 -11.43 15.50
CA ARG A 178 -14.80 -12.80 15.01
C ARG A 178 -15.79 -13.79 15.61
N ASN A 179 -16.07 -13.69 16.90
CA ASN A 179 -17.08 -14.50 17.59
C ASN A 179 -18.50 -14.19 17.08
N ALA A 180 -18.74 -12.96 16.60
CA ALA A 180 -19.97 -12.59 15.91
C ALA A 180 -20.01 -13.03 14.43
N GLY A 181 -18.99 -13.75 13.94
CA GLY A 181 -18.92 -14.29 12.58
C GLY A 181 -18.27 -13.36 11.56
N PHE A 182 -17.82 -12.16 11.95
CA PHE A 182 -17.11 -11.25 11.06
C PHE A 182 -15.63 -11.64 10.97
N LYS A 183 -15.22 -12.15 9.80
CA LYS A 183 -13.88 -12.69 9.57
C LYS A 183 -13.23 -12.01 8.37
N LEU A 184 -11.95 -11.69 8.49
CA LEU A 184 -11.14 -11.23 7.39
C LEU A 184 -10.33 -12.41 6.86
N ARG A 185 -10.52 -12.75 5.59
CA ARG A 185 -9.81 -13.84 4.92
C ARG A 185 -9.12 -13.34 3.67
N VAL A 186 -7.96 -13.91 3.40
CA VAL A 186 -7.20 -13.64 2.18
C VAL A 186 -7.56 -14.65 1.10
N HIS A 187 -7.55 -14.21 -0.15
CA HIS A 187 -7.86 -15.08 -1.28
C HIS A 187 -6.85 -14.90 -2.41
N ALA A 188 -6.34 -16.00 -2.93
CA ALA A 188 -5.60 -16.00 -4.18
C ALA A 188 -6.59 -15.95 -5.35
N PRO A 189 -6.44 -15.04 -6.33
CA PRO A 189 -7.30 -14.97 -7.51
C PRO A 189 -7.42 -16.33 -8.22
N ALA A 190 -8.61 -16.63 -8.74
CA ALA A 190 -8.95 -17.95 -9.31
C ALA A 190 -7.91 -18.46 -10.34
N ASN A 191 -7.30 -17.56 -11.09
CA ASN A 191 -6.36 -17.81 -12.17
C ASN A 191 -4.86 -17.73 -11.78
N LEU A 192 -4.52 -17.47 -10.52
CA LEU A 192 -3.13 -17.30 -10.08
C LEU A 192 -2.79 -18.25 -8.92
N SER A 193 -1.58 -18.83 -8.97
CA SER A 193 -1.01 -19.62 -7.86
C SER A 193 -0.51 -18.77 -6.70
N ARG A 194 -0.29 -17.47 -6.96
CA ARG A 194 0.14 -16.48 -5.98
C ARG A 194 -0.43 -15.10 -6.30
N ALA A 195 -0.72 -14.33 -5.26
CA ALA A 195 -1.06 -12.92 -5.36
C ALA A 195 -0.36 -12.10 -4.29
N TYR A 196 -0.15 -10.83 -4.60
CA TYR A 196 0.42 -9.85 -3.70
C TYR A 196 -0.61 -8.78 -3.40
N GLU A 197 -0.78 -8.49 -2.12
CA GLU A 197 -1.70 -7.45 -1.66
C GLU A 197 -0.99 -6.56 -0.64
N THR A 198 -1.56 -5.38 -0.41
CA THR A 198 -1.03 -4.42 0.56
C THR A 198 -2.16 -3.85 1.40
N ILE A 199 -1.98 -3.87 2.72
CA ILE A 199 -2.81 -3.07 3.61
C ILE A 199 -2.22 -1.66 3.69
N ILE A 200 -3.04 -0.64 3.45
CA ILE A 200 -2.76 0.73 3.83
C ILE A 200 -3.57 1.05 5.09
N VAL A 201 -2.88 1.51 6.12
CA VAL A 201 -3.50 2.10 7.30
C VAL A 201 -3.30 3.61 7.25
N ILE A 202 -4.39 4.36 7.31
CA ILE A 202 -4.39 5.82 7.39
C ILE A 202 -5.04 6.20 8.73
N ALA A 203 -4.25 6.78 9.61
CA ALA A 203 -4.71 7.28 10.90
C ALA A 203 -4.97 8.78 10.82
N THR A 204 -6.14 9.24 11.30
CA THR A 204 -6.63 10.62 11.14
C THR A 204 -7.11 11.20 12.46
N LYS A 205 -6.81 12.47 12.74
CA LYS A 205 -7.30 13.17 13.95
C LYS A 205 -8.83 13.26 13.96
N GLU A 206 -9.43 13.55 12.80
CA GLU A 206 -10.87 13.67 12.62
C GLU A 206 -11.44 12.51 11.80
N LYS A 207 -12.69 12.14 12.07
CA LYS A 207 -13.39 11.13 11.26
C LYS A 207 -13.53 11.62 9.82
N THR A 208 -12.96 10.86 8.90
CA THR A 208 -12.94 11.18 7.47
C THR A 208 -13.59 10.04 6.69
N ASP A 209 -14.54 10.35 5.81
CA ASP A 209 -15.11 9.36 4.89
C ASP A 209 -14.34 9.39 3.58
N PHE A 210 -13.39 8.46 3.43
CA PHE A 210 -12.59 8.32 2.22
C PHE A 210 -13.34 7.58 1.11
N LEU A 211 -13.14 8.01 -0.13
CA LEU A 211 -13.69 7.42 -1.34
C LEU A 211 -15.24 7.38 -1.35
N PRO A 212 -15.93 8.48 -1.00
CA PRO A 212 -17.38 8.49 -0.96
C PRO A 212 -17.97 8.13 -2.33
N GLY A 213 -18.81 7.10 -2.38
CA GLY A 213 -19.48 6.65 -3.61
C GLY A 213 -18.62 5.79 -4.57
N LYS A 214 -17.29 5.73 -4.41
CA LYS A 214 -16.40 4.88 -5.24
C LYS A 214 -16.23 3.49 -4.64
N LYS A 215 -17.26 2.65 -4.73
CA LYS A 215 -17.27 1.32 -4.07
C LYS A 215 -16.49 0.22 -4.80
N LYS A 216 -16.27 0.30 -6.12
CA LYS A 216 -15.71 -0.81 -6.91
C LYS A 216 -14.46 -0.47 -7.73
N ASP A 217 -14.32 0.80 -8.15
CA ASP A 217 -13.25 1.23 -9.06
C ASP A 217 -12.32 2.26 -8.43
N ALA A 218 -12.26 2.31 -7.10
CA ALA A 218 -11.34 3.20 -6.41
C ALA A 218 -9.89 2.78 -6.69
N THR A 219 -9.06 3.77 -7.01
CA THR A 219 -7.64 3.57 -7.28
C THR A 219 -6.78 4.17 -6.18
N LEU A 220 -5.51 3.79 -6.16
CA LEU A 220 -4.55 4.40 -5.23
C LEU A 220 -4.41 5.92 -5.45
N SER A 221 -4.45 6.38 -6.70
CA SER A 221 -4.42 7.82 -7.02
C SER A 221 -5.66 8.56 -6.49
N ASP A 222 -6.84 7.94 -6.49
CA ASP A 222 -8.03 8.54 -5.87
C ASP A 222 -7.83 8.78 -4.38
N LEU A 223 -7.36 7.74 -3.67
CA LEU A 223 -7.11 7.79 -2.23
C LEU A 223 -6.03 8.83 -1.88
N MET A 224 -4.91 8.81 -2.61
CA MET A 224 -3.83 9.79 -2.43
C MET A 224 -4.29 11.21 -2.79
N GLY A 225 -5.16 11.36 -3.79
CA GLY A 225 -5.78 12.62 -4.16
C GLY A 225 -6.61 13.23 -3.04
N GLU A 226 -7.39 12.41 -2.33
CA GLU A 226 -8.12 12.82 -1.13
C GLU A 226 -7.19 13.24 0.02
N LEU A 227 -6.20 12.41 0.35
CA LEU A 227 -5.19 12.73 1.38
C LEU A 227 -4.44 14.02 1.07
N SER A 228 -4.18 14.28 -0.21
CA SER A 228 -3.48 15.51 -0.64
C SER A 228 -4.25 16.78 -0.32
N ARG A 229 -5.57 16.72 -0.13
CA ARG A 229 -6.41 17.88 0.21
C ARG A 229 -6.50 18.13 1.72
N MET A 230 -6.13 17.15 2.52
CA MET A 230 -6.14 17.26 3.98
C MET A 230 -4.91 18.02 4.48
N ASP A 231 -5.02 18.57 5.69
CA ASP A 231 -3.85 19.11 6.38
C ASP A 231 -2.89 17.96 6.70
N GLN A 232 -1.61 18.14 6.38
CA GLN A 232 -0.62 17.10 6.57
C GLN A 232 -0.37 16.78 8.04
N SER A 233 -0.70 17.70 8.96
CA SER A 233 -0.61 17.48 10.41
C SER A 233 -1.76 16.65 10.98
N SER A 234 -2.80 16.41 10.20
CA SER A 234 -4.03 15.76 10.66
C SER A 234 -4.09 14.27 10.34
N TRP A 235 -3.10 13.72 9.63
CA TRP A 235 -3.05 12.31 9.30
C TRP A 235 -1.62 11.75 9.17
N THR A 236 -1.53 10.42 9.31
CA THR A 236 -0.31 9.65 9.12
C THR A 236 -0.67 8.29 8.52
N ASP A 237 0.28 7.63 7.87
CA ASP A 237 0.04 6.39 7.13
C ASP A 237 1.14 5.35 7.35
N THR A 238 0.80 4.09 7.12
CA THR A 238 1.75 3.00 6.96
C THR A 238 1.20 1.96 6.01
N VAL A 239 2.10 1.15 5.45
CA VAL A 239 1.80 0.15 4.44
C VAL A 239 2.37 -1.20 4.85
N ILE A 240 1.63 -2.28 4.59
CA ILE A 240 2.04 -3.65 4.92
C ILE A 240 1.72 -4.55 3.74
N GLY A 241 2.76 -5.00 3.02
CA GLY A 241 2.61 -5.97 1.94
C GLY A 241 2.60 -7.41 2.44
N TYR A 242 1.76 -8.26 1.84
CA TYR A 242 1.77 -9.71 2.07
C TYR A 242 1.57 -10.51 0.78
N GLU A 243 1.91 -11.80 0.83
CA GLU A 243 1.70 -12.77 -0.24
C GLU A 243 0.57 -13.74 0.14
N VAL A 244 -0.24 -14.13 -0.82
CA VAL A 244 -1.25 -15.20 -0.71
C VAL A 244 -0.93 -16.28 -1.72
N ARG A 245 -0.85 -17.54 -1.27
CA ARG A 245 -0.59 -18.73 -2.10
C ARG A 245 -1.80 -19.64 -2.13
N ARG A 246 -2.02 -20.31 -3.26
CA ARG A 246 -2.98 -21.43 -3.35
C ARG A 246 -2.35 -22.74 -2.89
#